data_AF-A0A349DM31-F1
#
_entry.id   AF-A0A349DM31-F1
#
_cell.length_a   1.000
_cell.length_b   1.000
_cell.length_c   1.000
_cell.angle_alpha   90.00
_cell.angle_beta   90.00
_cell.angle_gamma   90.00
#
_symmetry.space_group_name_H-M   'P 1'
#
loop_
_entity.id
_entity.type
_entity.pdbx_description
1 polymer ?
#
loop_
_entity_poly.entity_id
_entity_poly.type
_entity_poly.pdbx_seq_one_letter_code
_entity_poly.pdbx_strand_id
1 'polypeptide(L)'
;MNLLTIFLQETAPSTRISIQDGIIETLIFVAIGMAIAFAAFKLIDLITPGALSKQIAEDGNVALAIVTGALILGVCIIIAAVLSS
;
A
#
# COMPACT_ATOMS: atom_id res chain seq x y z
N MET A 1 -35.86 -26.81 -13.85
CA MET A 1 -34.59 -26.07 -13.79
C MET A 1 -33.70 -26.70 -14.85
N ASN A 2 -33.51 -26.04 -16.00
CA ASN A 2 -32.93 -26.68 -17.19
C ASN A 2 -31.49 -26.23 -17.39
N LEU A 3 -30.65 -27.10 -17.92
CA LEU A 3 -29.22 -26.82 -18.15
C LEU A 3 -29.00 -25.56 -19.03
N LEU A 4 -29.93 -25.24 -19.93
CA LEU A 4 -29.94 -24.00 -20.71
C LEU A 4 -30.11 -22.72 -19.87
N THR A 5 -30.78 -22.75 -18.71
CA THR A 5 -30.86 -21.56 -17.85
C THR A 5 -29.56 -21.30 -17.08
N ILE A 6 -28.67 -22.31 -16.95
CA ILE A 6 -27.36 -22.17 -16.31
C ILE A 6 -26.36 -21.52 -17.28
N PHE A 7 -26.40 -21.84 -18.58
CA PHE A 7 -25.50 -21.26 -19.58
C PHE A 7 -25.85 -19.84 -20.02
N LEU A 8 -27.10 -19.41 -19.84
CA LEU A 8 -27.55 -18.06 -20.19
C LEU A 8 -27.39 -17.05 -19.03
N GLN A 9 -26.91 -17.50 -17.86
CA GLN A 9 -26.64 -16.65 -16.69
C GLN A 9 -25.17 -16.20 -16.60
N GLU A 10 -24.30 -16.66 -17.50
CA GLU A 10 -22.93 -16.18 -17.60
C GLU A 10 -22.85 -15.02 -18.62
N THR A 11 -22.33 -13.87 -18.18
CA THR A 11 -22.10 -12.62 -18.95
C THR A 11 -23.27 -11.63 -19.08
N ALA A 12 -23.66 -11.02 -17.97
CA ALA A 12 -24.06 -9.62 -18.01
C ALA A 12 -23.47 -8.86 -16.81
N PRO A 13 -22.18 -8.45 -16.86
CA PRO A 13 -21.69 -7.43 -15.96
C PRO A 13 -22.29 -6.10 -16.45
N SER A 14 -23.55 -5.84 -16.06
CA SER A 14 -24.21 -4.55 -16.28
C SER A 14 -23.98 -3.60 -15.10
N THR A 15 -22.83 -3.69 -14.43
CA THR A 15 -22.36 -2.61 -13.56
C THR A 15 -21.64 -1.60 -14.45
N ARG A 16 -22.36 -0.57 -14.89
CA ARG A 16 -21.74 0.67 -15.37
C ARG A 16 -20.87 1.15 -14.22
N ILE A 17 -19.59 0.77 -14.17
CA ILE A 17 -18.64 1.32 -13.20
C ILE A 17 -18.57 2.81 -13.54
N SER A 18 -19.32 3.59 -12.77
CA SER A 18 -19.32 5.04 -12.90
C SER A 18 -17.90 5.44 -12.54
N ILE A 19 -17.16 6.04 -13.47
CA ILE A 19 -15.75 6.38 -13.28
C ILE A 19 -15.56 7.26 -12.01
N GLN A 20 -16.59 8.00 -11.65
CA GLN A 20 -16.72 8.74 -10.39
C GLN A 20 -16.58 7.86 -9.14
N ASP A 21 -17.22 6.69 -9.08
CA ASP A 21 -17.13 5.77 -7.94
C ASP A 21 -15.74 5.11 -7.88
N GLY A 22 -15.20 4.70 -9.03
CA GLY A 22 -13.86 4.08 -9.11
C GLY A 22 -12.73 5.03 -8.69
N ILE A 23 -12.84 6.32 -9.01
CA ILE A 23 -11.88 7.35 -8.55
C ILE A 23 -11.93 7.50 -7.03
N ILE A 24 -13.13 7.55 -6.44
CA ILE A 24 -13.32 7.72 -5.00
C ILE A 24 -12.73 6.54 -4.24
N GLU A 25 -13.02 5.31 -4.67
CA GLU A 25 -12.47 4.10 -4.05
C GLU A 25 -10.93 4.06 -4.13
N THR A 26 -10.37 4.39 -5.30
CA THR A 26 -8.90 4.46 -5.47
C THR A 26 -8.28 5.49 -4.54
N LEU A 27 -8.91 6.67 -4.40
CA LEU A 27 -8.41 7.74 -3.54
C LEU A 27 -8.38 7.33 -2.07
N ILE A 28 -9.46 6.67 -1.61
CA ILE A 28 -9.57 6.15 -0.24
C ILE A 28 -8.48 5.12 0.02
N PHE A 29 -8.26 4.19 -0.91
CA PHE A 29 -7.24 3.16 -0.74
C PHE A 29 -5.82 3.74 -0.72
N VAL A 30 -5.52 4.69 -1.60
CA VAL A 30 -4.24 5.43 -1.60
C VAL A 30 -4.05 6.18 -0.28
N ALA A 31 -5.09 6.83 0.23
CA ALA A 31 -5.02 7.55 1.50
C ALA A 31 -4.73 6.62 2.69
N ILE A 32 -5.39 5.45 2.74
CA ILE A 32 -5.16 4.43 3.76
C ILE A 32 -3.73 3.88 3.66
N GLY A 33 -3.27 3.51 2.46
CA GLY A 33 -1.92 3.03 2.23
C GLY A 33 -0.86 4.06 2.65
N MET A 34 -1.07 5.33 2.31
CA MET A 34 -0.17 6.41 2.70
C MET A 34 -0.15 6.64 4.22
N ALA A 35 -1.30 6.57 4.88
CA ALA A 35 -1.38 6.68 6.34
C ALA A 35 -0.61 5.54 7.04
N ILE A 36 -0.74 4.31 6.55
CA ILE A 36 -0.01 3.15 7.08
C ILE A 36 1.49 3.29 6.84
N ALA A 37 1.91 3.71 5.65
CA ALA A 37 3.32 3.96 5.35
C ALA A 37 3.93 5.03 6.28
N PHE A 38 3.18 6.10 6.54
CA PHE A 38 3.61 7.15 7.46
C PHE A 38 3.70 6.66 8.91
N ALA A 39 2.73 5.85 9.35
CA ALA A 39 2.76 5.23 10.67
C ALA A 39 3.96 4.27 10.84
N ALA A 40 4.26 3.49 9.80
CA ALA A 40 5.43 2.60 9.80
C ALA A 40 6.74 3.41 9.89
N PHE A 41 6.86 4.51 9.14
CA PHE A 41 8.03 5.40 9.24
C PHE A 41 8.20 5.96 10.66
N LYS A 42 7.11 6.45 11.25
CA LYS A 42 7.07 6.90 12.65
C LYS A 42 7.45 5.80 13.65
N LEU A 43 7.04 4.56 13.39
CA LEU A 43 7.37 3.41 14.23
C LEU A 43 8.86 3.08 14.16
N ILE A 44 9.47 3.17 12.97
CA ILE A 44 10.91 2.97 12.77
C ILE A 44 11.73 4.05 13.47
N ASP A 45 11.32 5.31 13.35
CA ASP A 45 11.96 6.44 14.06
C ASP A 45 11.88 6.26 15.58
N LEU A 46 10.79 5.66 16.08
CA LEU A 46 10.60 5.37 17.51
C LEU A 46 11.43 4.17 17.98
N ILE A 47 11.47 3.09 17.18
CA ILE A 47 12.26 1.88 17.47
C ILE A 47 13.76 2.15 17.34
N THR A 48 14.14 3.18 16.57
CA THR A 48 15.53 3.62 16.42
C THR A 48 15.75 4.96 17.13
N PRO A 49 15.69 4.99 18.48
CA PRO A 49 15.91 6.20 19.26
C PRO A 49 17.42 6.47 19.30
N GLY A 50 17.90 7.10 18.24
CA GLY A 50 19.32 7.40 18.04
C GLY A 50 19.50 8.30 16.85
N ALA A 51 18.70 9.37 16.75
CA ALA A 51 18.83 10.44 15.76
C ALA A 51 19.32 9.94 14.38
N LEU A 52 18.52 9.13 13.68
CA LEU A 52 18.84 8.63 12.33
C LEU A 52 19.26 9.77 11.41
N SER A 53 18.50 10.87 11.43
CA SER A 53 18.83 12.06 10.66
C SER A 53 20.17 12.67 11.05
N LYS A 54 20.59 12.53 12.31
CA LYS A 54 21.86 13.06 12.81
C LYS A 54 23.04 12.10 12.54
N GLN A 55 22.89 10.79 12.69
CA GLN A 55 23.93 9.81 12.32
C GLN A 55 24.07 9.62 10.80
N ILE A 56 23.00 9.74 10.02
CA ILE A 56 23.07 9.70 8.55
C ILE A 56 23.69 11.01 8.02
N ALA A 57 23.38 12.17 8.64
CA ALA A 57 23.90 13.47 8.18
C ALA A 57 25.27 13.87 8.76
N GLU A 58 25.59 13.53 10.02
CA GLU A 58 26.87 13.85 10.66
C GLU A 58 27.90 12.70 10.56
N ASP A 59 27.50 11.44 10.79
CA ASP A 59 28.42 10.27 10.74
C ASP A 59 28.46 9.59 9.35
N GLY A 60 27.57 9.94 8.42
CA GLY A 60 27.56 9.39 7.07
C GLY A 60 27.31 7.88 7.00
N ASN A 61 26.57 7.32 7.98
CA ASN A 61 26.38 5.87 8.07
C ASN A 61 25.40 5.34 7.00
N VAL A 62 25.96 5.01 5.83
CA VAL A 62 25.22 4.46 4.67
C VAL A 62 24.48 3.16 5.01
N ALA A 63 24.96 2.37 5.98
CA ALA A 63 24.28 1.14 6.39
C ALA A 63 22.89 1.42 6.97
N LEU A 64 22.76 2.44 7.81
CA LEU A 64 21.47 2.87 8.36
C LEU A 64 20.54 3.44 7.27
N ALA A 65 21.10 4.17 6.30
CA ALA A 65 20.33 4.67 5.16
C ALA A 65 19.76 3.53 4.30
N ILE A 66 20.57 2.51 3.99
CA ILE A 66 20.14 1.34 3.20
C ILE A 66 19.07 0.55 3.96
N VAL A 67 19.26 0.31 5.26
CA VAL A 67 18.28 -0.42 6.07
C VAL A 67 16.95 0.32 6.13
N THR A 68 16.98 1.63 6.33
CA THR A 68 15.76 2.46 6.35
C THR A 68 15.05 2.44 5.01
N GLY A 69 15.79 2.56 3.89
CA GLY A 69 15.25 2.45 2.54
C GLY A 69 14.63 1.08 2.25
N ALA A 70 15.31 0.00 2.65
CA ALA A 70 14.81 -1.37 2.50
C ALA A 70 13.53 -1.61 3.31
N LEU A 71 13.44 -1.03 4.50
CA LEU A 71 12.27 -1.15 5.37
C LEU A 71 11.05 -0.43 4.78
N ILE A 72 11.24 0.78 4.25
CA ILE A 72 10.18 1.52 3.53
C ILE A 72 9.74 0.74 2.28
N LEU A 73 10.67 0.20 1.51
CA LEU A 73 10.36 -0.66 0.36
C LEU A 73 9.54 -1.89 0.77
N GLY A 74 9.89 -2.54 1.88
CA GLY A 74 9.14 -3.66 2.44
C GLY A 74 7.69 -3.31 2.77
N VAL A 75 7.47 -2.15 3.42
CA VAL A 75 6.11 -1.65 3.72
C VAL A 75 5.32 -1.38 2.45
N CYS A 76 5.94 -0.75 1.44
CA CYS A 76 5.30 -0.53 0.14
C CYS A 76 4.90 -1.85 -0.53
N ILE A 77 5.74 -2.89 -0.47
CA ILE A 77 5.44 -4.21 -1.04
C ILE A 77 4.26 -4.87 -0.31
N ILE A 78 4.21 -4.79 1.03
CA ILE A 78 3.09 -5.34 1.82
C ILE A 78 1.78 -4.65 1.42
N ILE A 79 1.78 -3.32 1.33
CA ILE A 79 0.60 -2.56 0.92
C ILE A 79 0.16 -2.95 -0.50
N ALA A 80 1.11 -3.10 -1.44
CA ALA A 80 0.82 -3.54 -2.80
C ALA A 80 0.24 -4.96 -2.87
N ALA A 81 0.71 -5.88 -2.03
CA ALA A 81 0.20 -7.24 -1.96
C ALA A 81 -1.23 -7.31 -1.43
N VAL A 82 -1.55 -6.49 -0.42
CA VAL A 82 -2.92 -6.38 0.13
C VAL A 82 -3.87 -5.70 -0.86
N LEU A 83 -3.37 -4.76 -1.66
CA LEU A 83 -4.14 -4.10 -2.72
C LEU A 83 -4.46 -5.02 -3.91
N SER A 84 -3.60 -6.00 -4.17
CA SER A 84 -3.74 -6.92 -5.30
C SER A 84 -4.66 -8.11 -5.01
N SER A 85 -5.12 -8.29 -3.78
CA SER A 85 -6.06 -9.35 -3.36
C SER A 85 -7.50 -8.85 -3.32
#